data_AF-A0A9P5QA34-F1
#
_entry.id   AF-A0A9P5QA34-F1
#
_cell.length_a   1.000
_cell.length_b   1.000
_cell.length_c   1.000
_cell.angle_alpha   90.00
_cell.angle_beta   90.00
_cell.angle_gamma   90.00
#
_symmetry.space_group_name_H-M   'P 1'
#
loop_
_entity.id
_entity.type
_entity.pdbx_description
1 polymer ?
#
loop_
_entity_poly.entity_id
_entity_poly.type
_entity_poly.pdbx_seq_one_letter_code
_entity_poly.pdbx_strand_id
1 'polypeptide(L)'
;VLIIDGLDECSESGNQQRILSIIGEAMQNHNLPLQILIASRPEQSIKESFRSPKFANICRWMPLDDTYQASLEIRKYLQERFDEIWRCHSDLMIHVSRPWPTSQQIEHLVEKASGQFIYPSTVLKYID
;
A
#
# COMPACT_ATOMS: atom_id res chain seq x y z
N VAL A 1 -11.07 -7.87 -17.80
CA VAL A 1 -10.62 -7.91 -16.39
C VAL A 1 -11.41 -6.87 -15.63
N LEU A 2 -12.02 -7.24 -14.50
CA LEU A 2 -12.69 -6.32 -13.59
C LEU A 2 -11.77 -6.11 -12.38
N ILE A 3 -11.49 -4.86 -12.03
CA ILE A 3 -10.66 -4.51 -10.89
C ILE A 3 -11.54 -3.82 -9.86
N ILE A 4 -11.51 -4.32 -8.64
CA ILE A 4 -12.16 -3.72 -7.47
C ILE A 4 -11.03 -3.30 -6.54
N ASP A 5 -10.78 -2.00 -6.47
CA ASP A 5 -9.74 -1.40 -5.65
C ASP A 5 -10.37 -0.71 -4.43
N GLY A 6 -9.90 -1.05 -3.22
CA GLY A 6 -10.43 -0.54 -1.97
C GLY A 6 -11.76 -1.17 -1.54
N LEU A 7 -11.95 -2.50 -1.66
CA LEU A 7 -13.18 -3.16 -1.19
C LEU A 7 -13.49 -2.88 0.29
N ASP A 8 -12.45 -2.69 1.11
CA ASP A 8 -12.58 -2.38 2.53
C ASP A 8 -13.27 -1.03 2.81
N GLU A 9 -13.24 -0.09 1.87
CA GLU A 9 -13.94 1.20 1.99
C GLU A 9 -15.48 1.05 1.92
N CYS A 10 -16.00 -0.13 1.53
CA CYS A 10 -17.41 -0.48 1.59
C CYS A 10 -17.85 -0.84 3.03
N SER A 11 -17.57 0.04 3.98
CA SER A 11 -17.62 -0.19 5.43
C SER A 11 -19.02 -0.28 6.05
N GLU A 12 -20.08 -0.02 5.28
CA GLU A 12 -21.45 -0.29 5.72
C GLU A 12 -21.63 -1.78 6.05
N SER A 13 -22.37 -2.06 7.12
CA SER A 13 -22.47 -3.41 7.68
C SER A 13 -22.98 -4.42 6.65
N GLY A 14 -22.16 -5.42 6.36
CA GLY A 14 -22.51 -6.52 5.45
C GLY A 14 -22.25 -6.25 3.96
N ASN A 15 -21.90 -5.03 3.55
CA ASN A 15 -21.70 -4.71 2.13
C ASN A 15 -20.51 -5.46 1.53
N GLN A 16 -19.37 -5.50 2.22
CA GLN A 16 -18.19 -6.27 1.80
C GLN A 16 -18.54 -7.74 1.56
N GLN A 17 -19.21 -8.39 2.52
CA GLN A 17 -19.61 -9.80 2.42
C GLN A 17 -20.63 -10.02 1.29
N ARG A 18 -21.58 -9.09 1.12
CA ARG A 18 -22.59 -9.16 0.07
C ARG A 18 -21.96 -9.08 -1.32
N ILE A 19 -21.05 -8.13 -1.53
CA ILE A 19 -20.31 -7.99 -2.79
C ILE A 19 -19.55 -9.27 -3.09
N LEU A 20 -18.81 -9.80 -2.11
CA LEU A 20 -18.07 -11.05 -2.27
C LEU A 20 -19.01 -12.24 -2.56
N SER A 21 -20.14 -12.36 -1.88
CA SER A 21 -21.09 -13.45 -2.15
C SER A 21 -21.64 -13.41 -3.58
N ILE A 22 -21.99 -12.22 -4.07
CA ILE A 22 -22.48 -12.04 -5.46
C ILE A 22 -21.39 -12.44 -6.46
N ILE A 23 -20.15 -11.99 -6.23
CA ILE A 23 -19.02 -12.33 -7.10
C ILE A 23 -18.75 -13.83 -7.09
N GLY A 24 -18.69 -14.46 -5.90
CA GLY A 24 -18.46 -15.88 -5.77
C GLY A 24 -19.54 -16.71 -6.47
N GLU A 25 -20.81 -16.36 -6.28
CA GLU A 25 -21.94 -17.02 -6.95
C GLU A 25 -21.89 -16.85 -8.47
N ALA A 26 -21.62 -15.64 -8.95
CA ALA A 26 -21.52 -15.37 -10.37
C ALA A 26 -20.38 -16.16 -11.03
N MET A 27 -19.22 -16.25 -10.39
CA MET A 27 -18.06 -16.99 -10.91
C MET A 27 -18.22 -18.50 -10.84
N GLN A 28 -19.01 -19.03 -9.90
CA GLN A 28 -19.26 -20.48 -9.80
C GLN A 28 -20.37 -20.96 -10.74
N ASN A 29 -21.47 -20.21 -10.80
CA ASN A 29 -22.69 -20.65 -11.49
C ASN A 29 -22.73 -20.23 -12.96
N HIS A 30 -21.91 -19.26 -13.35
CA HIS A 30 -21.83 -18.78 -14.71
C HIS A 30 -20.40 -18.89 -15.22
N ASN A 31 -20.25 -19.42 -16.44
CA ASN A 31 -18.96 -19.49 -17.11
C ASN A 31 -18.63 -18.11 -17.70
N LEU A 32 -18.37 -17.13 -16.82
CA LEU A 32 -18.12 -15.75 -17.20
C LEU A 32 -16.71 -15.63 -17.80
N PRO A 33 -16.55 -14.96 -18.95
CA PRO A 33 -15.23 -14.66 -19.52
C PRO A 33 -14.54 -13.50 -18.79
N LEU A 34 -14.62 -13.47 -17.45
CA LEU A 34 -14.12 -12.39 -16.60
C LEU A 34 -13.04 -12.92 -15.65
N GLN A 35 -11.95 -12.17 -15.55
CA GLN A 35 -10.99 -12.27 -14.47
C GLN A 35 -11.23 -11.08 -13.54
N ILE A 36 -11.35 -11.35 -12.24
CA ILE A 36 -11.63 -10.35 -11.22
C ILE A 36 -10.40 -10.24 -10.31
N LEU A 37 -9.88 -9.02 -10.18
CA LEU A 37 -8.84 -8.68 -9.22
C LEU A 37 -9.47 -7.82 -8.12
N ILE A 38 -9.32 -8.23 -6.87
CA ILE A 38 -9.82 -7.50 -5.71
C ILE A 38 -8.60 -7.09 -4.88
N ALA A 39 -8.43 -5.78 -4.69
CA ALA A 39 -7.44 -5.19 -3.80
C ALA A 39 -8.15 -4.56 -2.60
N SER A 40 -7.71 -4.89 -1.39
CA SER A 40 -8.29 -4.36 -0.16
C SER A 40 -7.31 -4.47 1.01
N ARG A 41 -7.57 -3.71 2.07
CA ARG A 41 -6.97 -3.99 3.38
C ARG A 41 -7.43 -5.36 3.90
N PRO A 42 -6.61 -6.01 4.74
CA PRO A 42 -6.86 -7.37 5.22
C PRO A 42 -7.85 -7.40 6.41
N GLU A 43 -9.01 -6.75 6.27
CA GLU A 43 -10.08 -6.70 7.27
C GLU A 43 -10.67 -8.09 7.57
N GLN A 44 -11.14 -8.30 8.79
CA GLN A 44 -11.59 -9.60 9.27
C GLN A 44 -12.77 -10.17 8.46
N SER A 45 -13.77 -9.33 8.18
CA SER A 45 -14.95 -9.64 7.35
C SER A 45 -14.57 -10.13 5.94
N ILE A 46 -13.59 -9.47 5.32
CA ILE A 46 -13.08 -9.81 3.99
C ILE A 46 -12.35 -11.15 4.06
N LYS A 47 -11.43 -11.32 5.02
CA LYS A 47 -10.69 -12.58 5.23
C LYS A 47 -11.63 -13.76 5.46
N GLU A 48 -12.65 -13.61 6.29
CA GLU A 48 -13.63 -14.65 6.57
C GLU A 48 -14.45 -15.03 5.34
N SER A 49 -14.84 -14.04 4.53
CA SER A 49 -15.57 -14.29 3.29
C SER A 49 -14.77 -15.13 2.31
N PHE A 50 -13.48 -14.84 2.13
CA PHE A 50 -12.59 -15.62 1.25
C PHE A 50 -12.23 -17.01 1.78
N ARG A 51 -12.42 -17.28 3.09
CA ARG A 51 -12.28 -18.63 3.66
C ARG A 51 -13.48 -19.54 3.35
N SER A 52 -14.57 -18.98 2.82
CA SER A 52 -15.74 -19.77 2.40
C SER A 52 -15.37 -20.78 1.31
N PRO A 53 -15.96 -21.99 1.31
CA PRO A 53 -15.82 -22.95 0.22
C PRO A 53 -16.16 -22.38 -1.17
N LYS A 54 -16.96 -21.29 -1.22
CA LYS A 54 -17.27 -20.57 -2.45
C LYS A 54 -16.02 -20.10 -3.21
N PHE A 55 -14.93 -19.79 -2.50
CA PHE A 55 -13.72 -19.23 -3.10
C PHE A 55 -12.57 -20.22 -3.25
N ALA A 56 -12.66 -21.42 -2.65
CA ALA A 56 -11.56 -22.37 -2.56
C ALA A 56 -10.93 -22.75 -3.92
N ASN A 57 -11.75 -22.85 -4.97
CA ASN A 57 -11.30 -23.28 -6.31
C ASN A 57 -11.29 -22.16 -7.36
N ILE A 58 -11.71 -20.94 -7.01
CA ILE A 58 -11.87 -19.82 -7.95
C ILE A 58 -11.04 -18.60 -7.59
N CYS A 59 -10.48 -18.56 -6.38
CA CYS A 59 -9.75 -17.40 -5.88
C CYS A 59 -8.33 -17.78 -5.49
N ARG A 60 -7.38 -16.94 -5.88
CA ARG A 60 -6.01 -16.97 -5.38
C ARG A 60 -5.79 -15.80 -4.44
N TRP A 61 -5.58 -16.10 -3.16
CA TRP A 61 -5.22 -15.08 -2.17
C TRP A 61 -3.73 -14.73 -2.28
N MET A 62 -3.41 -13.44 -2.29
CA MET A 62 -2.03 -12.93 -2.40
C MET A 62 -1.81 -11.85 -1.35
N PRO A 63 -1.35 -12.20 -0.13
CA PRO A 63 -1.02 -11.21 0.89
C PRO A 63 0.26 -10.47 0.47
N LEU A 64 0.26 -9.15 0.64
CA LEU A 64 1.41 -8.29 0.30
C LEU A 64 2.30 -7.96 1.52
N ASP A 65 1.86 -8.30 2.73
CA ASP A 65 2.45 -7.80 3.99
C ASP A 65 3.55 -8.72 4.56
N ASP A 66 3.42 -10.03 4.42
CA ASP A 66 4.14 -11.01 5.27
C ASP A 66 5.69 -11.02 5.13
N THR A 67 6.26 -10.28 4.17
CA THR A 67 7.71 -10.17 3.97
C THR A 67 8.20 -8.75 3.66
N TYR A 68 7.30 -7.75 3.65
CA TYR A 68 7.62 -6.42 3.16
C TYR A 68 8.34 -5.58 4.23
N GLN A 69 9.64 -5.32 4.03
CA GLN A 69 10.42 -4.45 4.91
C GLN A 69 10.21 -2.97 4.57
N ALA A 70 8.98 -2.48 4.73
CA ALA A 70 8.59 -1.11 4.37
C ALA A 70 9.56 -0.05 4.90
N SER A 71 9.98 -0.18 6.17
CA SER A 71 10.91 0.77 6.79
C SER A 71 12.30 0.80 6.12
N LEU A 72 12.77 -0.33 5.58
CA LEU A 72 14.04 -0.38 4.84
C LEU A 72 13.92 0.38 3.52
N GLU A 73 12.86 0.10 2.76
CA GLU A 73 12.60 0.75 1.47
C GLU A 73 12.33 2.25 1.65
N ILE A 74 11.58 2.65 2.68
CA ILE A 74 11.33 4.07 2.99
C ILE A 74 12.62 4.80 3.36
N ARG A 75 13.51 4.16 4.14
CA ARG A 75 14.82 4.74 4.49
C ARG A 75 15.64 5.02 3.24
N LYS A 76 15.76 4.03 2.36
CA LYS A 76 16.50 4.16 1.10
C LYS A 76 15.88 5.25 0.22
N TYR A 77 14.56 5.26 0.08
CA TYR A 77 13.83 6.28 -0.66
C TYR A 77 14.09 7.69 -0.12
N LEU A 78 14.04 7.90 1.19
CA LEU A 78 14.32 9.20 1.79
C LEU A 78 15.77 9.63 1.53
N GLN A 79 16.75 8.74 1.72
CA GLN A 79 18.17 9.04 1.46
C GLN A 79 18.41 9.48 0.02
N GLU A 80 17.92 8.70 -0.95
CA GLU A 80 18.08 9.00 -2.38
C GLU A 80 17.43 10.34 -2.76
N ARG A 81 16.23 10.62 -2.24
CA ARG A 81 15.49 11.84 -2.58
C ARG A 81 16.05 13.09 -1.90
N PHE A 82 16.54 12.99 -0.67
CA PHE A 82 17.24 14.11 -0.03
C PHE A 82 18.57 14.43 -0.71
N ASP A 83 19.31 13.41 -1.14
CA ASP A 83 20.53 13.62 -1.94
C ASP A 83 20.23 14.27 -3.30
N GLU A 84 19.10 13.92 -3.92
CA GLU A 84 18.62 14.57 -5.13
C GLU A 84 18.28 16.06 -4.89
N ILE A 85 17.51 16.38 -3.85
CA ILE A 85 17.18 17.76 -3.47
C ILE A 85 18.46 18.57 -3.25
N TRP A 86 19.44 18.02 -2.51
CA TRP A 86 20.72 18.68 -2.32
C TRP A 86 21.41 18.98 -3.65
N ARG A 87 21.49 17.99 -4.55
CA ARG A 87 22.17 18.15 -5.82
C ARG A 87 21.52 19.23 -6.68
N CYS A 88 20.19 19.29 -6.70
CA CYS A 88 19.43 20.29 -7.44
C CYS A 88 19.56 21.70 -6.85
N HIS A 89 19.66 21.82 -5.52
CA HIS A 89 19.66 23.10 -4.81
C HIS A 89 21.01 23.46 -4.15
N SER A 90 22.10 22.84 -4.60
CA SER A 90 23.42 22.94 -3.93
C SER A 90 23.92 24.37 -3.74
N ASP A 91 23.66 25.28 -4.67
CA ASP A 91 24.04 26.69 -4.58
C ASP A 91 23.31 27.42 -3.44
N LEU A 92 22.04 27.06 -3.18
CA LEU A 92 21.22 27.63 -2.09
C LEU A 92 21.57 27.02 -0.73
N MET A 93 22.19 25.85 -0.73
CA MET A 93 22.49 25.06 0.47
C MET A 93 23.95 25.15 0.92
N ILE A 94 24.72 26.11 0.43
CA ILE A 94 26.15 26.27 0.72
C ILE A 94 26.48 26.39 2.21
N HIS A 95 25.53 26.86 3.02
CA HIS A 95 25.67 27.01 4.48
C HIS A 95 25.15 25.81 5.29
N VAL A 96 24.59 24.80 4.63
CA VAL A 96 24.04 23.61 5.27
C VAL A 96 25.16 22.58 5.44
N SER A 97 25.36 22.06 6.65
CA SER A 97 26.37 21.03 6.89
C SER A 97 25.89 19.66 6.38
N ARG A 98 26.80 18.91 5.74
CA ARG A 98 26.59 17.49 5.41
C ARG A 98 26.86 16.59 6.63
N PRO A 99 26.19 15.42 6.76
CA PRO A 99 25.09 14.95 5.91
C PRO A 99 23.80 15.74 6.15
N TRP A 100 23.02 15.95 5.09
CA TRP A 100 21.70 16.56 5.17
C TRP A 100 20.66 15.68 4.47
N PRO A 101 19.57 15.32 5.16
CA PRO A 101 19.39 15.36 6.61
C PRO A 101 20.39 14.46 7.35
N THR A 102 20.47 14.62 8.67
CA THR A 102 21.23 13.69 9.51
C THR A 102 20.57 12.31 9.52
N SER A 103 21.34 11.25 9.76
CA SER A 103 20.78 9.89 9.86
C SER A 103 19.66 9.78 10.90
N GLN A 104 19.77 10.50 12.03
CA GLN A 104 18.73 10.53 13.06
C GLN A 104 17.42 11.14 12.55
N GLN A 105 17.48 12.17 11.72
CA GLN A 105 16.30 12.76 11.11
C GLN A 105 15.67 11.83 10.08
N ILE A 106 16.48 11.10 9.30
CA ILE A 106 15.98 10.05 8.39
C ILE A 106 15.25 8.96 9.17
N GLU A 107 15.85 8.42 10.24
CA GLU A 107 15.19 7.41 11.06
C GLU A 107 13.89 7.91 11.68
N HIS A 108 13.84 9.18 12.11
CA HIS A 108 12.61 9.77 12.62
C HIS A 108 11.51 9.82 11.55
N LEU A 109 11.85 10.17 10.31
CA LEU A 109 10.89 10.18 9.20
C LEU A 109 10.44 8.76 8.82
N VAL A 110 11.33 7.77 8.88
CA VAL A 110 11.00 6.36 8.68
C VAL A 110 10.01 5.87 9.73
N GLU A 111 10.25 6.18 11.00
CA GLU A 111 9.34 5.84 12.11
C GLU A 111 7.97 6.50 11.91
N LYS A 112 7.95 7.80 11.59
CA LYS A 112 6.71 8.54 11.34
C LYS A 112 5.93 8.01 10.14
N ALA A 113 6.59 7.44 9.15
CA ALA A 113 5.94 6.88 7.99
C ALA A 113 5.05 5.66 8.32
N SER A 114 5.32 4.93 9.43
CA SER A 114 4.56 3.73 9.81
C SER A 114 4.38 2.73 8.65
N GLY A 115 5.42 2.59 7.82
CA GLY A 115 5.40 1.74 6.62
C GLY A 115 4.66 2.31 5.40
N GLN A 116 4.13 3.52 5.47
CA GLN A 116 3.31 4.13 4.41
C GLN A 116 4.10 5.18 3.63
N PHE A 117 4.29 4.98 2.32
CA PHE A 117 5.02 5.88 1.43
C PHE A 117 4.36 7.25 1.21
N ILE A 118 3.07 7.39 1.53
CA ILE A 118 2.37 8.66 1.40
C ILE A 118 2.98 9.74 2.31
N TYR A 119 3.46 9.35 3.50
CA TYR A 119 4.10 10.26 4.43
C TYR A 119 5.46 10.81 3.91
N PRO A 120 6.48 9.97 3.62
CA PRO A 120 7.78 10.46 3.15
C PRO A 120 7.66 11.21 1.82
N SER A 121 6.79 10.77 0.90
CA SER A 121 6.56 11.49 -0.36
C SER A 121 5.96 12.88 -0.15
N THR A 122 5.07 13.05 0.83
CA THR A 122 4.52 14.37 1.19
C THR A 122 5.58 15.26 1.84
N VAL A 123 6.39 14.71 2.75
CA VAL A 123 7.50 15.44 3.38
C VAL A 123 8.50 15.93 2.33
N LEU A 124 8.92 15.07 1.41
CA LEU A 124 9.86 15.43 0.36
C LEU A 124 9.30 16.51 -0.58
N LYS A 125 8.02 16.41 -0.99
CA LYS A 125 7.36 17.44 -1.79
C LYS A 125 7.24 18.80 -1.10
N TYR A 126 7.26 18.83 0.23
CA TYR A 126 7.24 20.07 1.00
C TYR A 126 8.63 20.70 1.12
N ILE A 127 9.68 19.88 1.08
CA ILE A 127 11.08 20.31 1.26
C ILE A 127 11.74 20.71 -0.07
N ASP A 128 11.44 19.98 -1.14
CA ASP A 128 11.84 20.30 -2.53
C ASP A 128 11.17 21.59 -3.02
#